data_AF-A0A7C6GQH5-F1
#
_entry.id   AF-A0A7C6GQH5-F1
#
_cell.length_a   1.000
_cell.length_b   1.000
_cell.length_c   1.000
_cell.angle_alpha   90.00
_cell.angle_beta   90.00
_cell.angle_gamma   90.00
#
_symmetry.space_group_name_H-M   'P 1'
#
loop_
_entity.id
_entity.type
_entity.pdbx_description
1 polymer ?
#
loop_
_entity_poly.entity_id
_entity_poly.type
_entity_poly.pdbx_seq_one_letter_code
_entity_poly.pdbx_strand_id
1 'polypeptide(L)'
;MYSVIHEGGHALYELGSGDEYEGTCLSGGVSMGVHESQSRLFENQIGRSREYMELIFPKLRGLFLEQFADVGPHGVWLAVNKSQP
;
A
#
# COMPACT_ATOMS: atom_id res chain seq x y z
N MET A 1 -6.60 6.27 -1.75
CA MET A 1 -5.43 5.48 -2.21
C MET A 1 -4.86 4.64 -1.08
N TYR A 2 -4.27 5.24 -0.04
CA TYR A 2 -3.57 4.48 1.02
C TYR A 2 -4.43 3.47 1.78
N SER A 3 -5.69 3.80 2.10
CA SER A 3 -6.61 2.83 2.69
C SER A 3 -6.81 1.59 1.80
N VAL A 4 -6.87 1.76 0.47
CA VAL A 4 -7.01 0.63 -0.46
C VAL A 4 -5.73 -0.20 -0.51
N ILE A 5 -4.56 0.42 -0.44
CA ILE A 5 -3.28 -0.29 -0.38
C ILE A 5 -3.16 -1.06 0.95
N HIS A 6 -3.61 -0.45 2.05
CA HIS A 6 -3.63 -1.05 3.38
C HIS A 6 -4.50 -2.32 3.41
N GLU A 7 -5.77 -2.21 3.02
CA GLU A 7 -6.66 -3.38 2.95
C GLU A 7 -6.19 -4.39 1.90
N GLY A 8 -5.58 -3.93 0.81
CA GLY A 8 -4.95 -4.79 -0.18
C GLY A 8 -3.82 -5.65 0.41
N GLY A 9 -3.03 -5.09 1.33
CA GLY A 9 -2.00 -5.85 2.04
C GLY A 9 -2.57 -6.94 2.96
N HIS A 10 -3.71 -6.66 3.63
CA HIS A 10 -4.46 -7.68 4.36
C HIS A 10 -4.96 -8.78 3.42
N ALA A 11 -5.61 -8.39 2.32
CA ALA A 11 -6.13 -9.36 1.35
C ALA A 11 -5.02 -10.23 0.75
N LEU A 12 -3.86 -9.67 0.43
CA LEU A 12 -2.71 -10.43 -0.08
C LEU A 12 -2.17 -11.44 0.94
N TYR A 13 -2.29 -11.15 2.24
CA TYR A 13 -1.91 -12.11 3.27
C TYR A 13 -2.87 -13.30 3.30
N GLU A 14 -4.17 -13.02 3.35
CA GLU A 14 -5.22 -14.04 3.39
C GLU A 14 -5.21 -14.89 2.12
N LEU A 15 -5.14 -14.26 0.94
CA LEU A 15 -5.07 -14.94 -0.37
C LEU A 15 -3.74 -15.66 -0.61
N GLY A 16 -2.69 -15.37 0.17
CA GLY A 16 -1.40 -16.06 0.10
C GLY A 16 -1.34 -17.34 0.94
N SER A 17 -2.37 -17.62 1.73
CA SER A 17 -2.51 -18.87 2.48
C SER A 17 -2.90 -20.00 1.52
N GLY A 18 -2.37 -21.21 1.75
CA GLY A 18 -2.71 -22.36 0.90
C GLY A 18 -4.17 -22.77 1.05
N ASP A 19 -4.84 -23.04 -0.07
CA ASP A 19 -6.24 -23.49 -0.14
C ASP A 19 -6.47 -24.75 0.73
N GLU A 20 -5.45 -25.58 0.92
CA GLU A 20 -5.52 -26.78 1.77
C GLU A 20 -5.81 -26.50 3.25
N TYR A 21 -5.64 -25.25 3.70
CA TYR A 21 -5.91 -24.84 5.08
C TYR A 21 -7.31 -24.25 5.28
N GLU A 22 -8.05 -23.99 4.21
CA GLU A 22 -9.38 -23.39 4.31
C GLU A 22 -10.35 -24.30 5.09
N GLY A 23 -11.08 -23.71 6.04
CA GLY A 23 -11.99 -24.46 6.93
C GLY A 23 -11.31 -25.25 8.05
N THR A 24 -9.98 -25.17 8.18
CA THR A 24 -9.22 -25.78 9.29
C THR A 24 -8.91 -24.77 10.39
N CYS A 25 -8.35 -25.22 11.52
CA CYS A 25 -7.85 -24.33 12.57
C CYS A 25 -6.57 -23.55 12.18
N LEU A 26 -6.01 -23.82 10.99
CA LEU A 26 -4.86 -23.11 10.43
C LEU A 26 -5.27 -22.00 9.44
N SER A 27 -6.57 -21.83 9.18
CA SER A 27 -7.07 -20.83 8.24
C SER A 27 -6.87 -19.40 8.75
N GLY A 28 -6.46 -18.50 7.85
CA GLY A 28 -6.35 -17.06 8.07
C GLY A 28 -5.10 -16.60 8.82
N GLY A 29 -5.03 -15.30 9.11
CA GLY A 29 -3.89 -14.68 9.77
C GLY A 29 -3.62 -15.19 11.20
N VAL A 30 -2.35 -15.45 11.51
CA VAL A 30 -1.92 -16.03 12.80
C VAL A 30 -2.13 -15.10 14.00
N SER A 31 -2.14 -13.78 13.79
CA SER A 31 -2.42 -12.79 14.82
C SER A 31 -2.70 -11.42 14.21
N MET A 32 -3.34 -10.53 14.96
CA MET A 32 -3.56 -9.13 14.54
C MET A 32 -2.25 -8.40 14.22
N GLY A 33 -1.18 -8.64 14.98
CA GLY A 33 0.11 -8.00 14.74
C GLY A 33 0.74 -8.42 13.41
N VAL A 34 0.68 -9.72 13.09
CA VAL A 34 1.17 -10.22 11.79
C VAL A 34 0.26 -9.73 10.66
N HIS A 35 -1.05 -9.74 10.87
CA HIS A 35 -2.02 -9.27 9.88
C HIS A 35 -1.81 -7.78 9.55
N GLU A 36 -1.62 -6.93 10.57
CA GLU A 36 -1.28 -5.50 10.41
C GLU A 36 0.12 -5.28 9.86
N SER A 37 1.08 -6.20 10.11
CA SER A 37 2.40 -6.10 9.48
C SER A 37 2.31 -6.14 7.95
N GLN A 38 1.37 -6.92 7.38
CA GLN A 38 1.20 -7.03 5.94
C GLN A 38 0.55 -5.77 5.36
N SER A 39 -0.52 -5.26 5.98
CA SER A 39 -1.13 -4.00 5.54
C SER A 39 -0.14 -2.84 5.60
N ARG A 40 0.67 -2.73 6.67
CA ARG A 40 1.67 -1.67 6.82
C ARG A 40 2.88 -1.83 5.91
N LEU A 41 3.29 -3.06 5.61
CA LEU A 41 4.32 -3.33 4.62
C LEU A 41 3.89 -2.76 3.25
N PHE A 42 2.68 -3.10 2.80
CA PHE A 42 2.17 -2.60 1.53
C PHE A 42 1.85 -1.11 1.58
N GLU A 43 1.18 -0.60 2.62
CA GLU A 43 0.79 0.81 2.73
C GLU A 43 2.01 1.73 2.81
N ASN A 44 2.91 1.46 3.75
CA ASN A 44 3.97 2.39 4.13
C ASN A 44 5.30 2.04 3.47
N GLN A 45 5.78 0.82 3.66
CA GLN A 45 7.12 0.45 3.17
C GLN A 45 7.17 0.41 1.65
N ILE A 46 6.11 -0.05 0.99
CA ILE A 46 6.00 -0.04 -0.48
C ILE A 46 5.24 1.21 -0.93
N GLY A 47 4.00 1.38 -0.51
CA GLY A 47 3.07 2.38 -1.04
C GLY A 47 3.47 3.84 -0.79
N ARG A 48 4.33 4.13 0.19
CA ARG A 48 4.90 5.46 0.44
C ARG A 48 6.39 5.55 0.13
N SER A 49 7.00 4.49 -0.41
CA SER A 49 8.39 4.53 -0.87
C SER A 49 8.58 5.52 -2.02
N ARG A 50 9.82 5.98 -2.19
CA ARG A 50 10.18 6.87 -3.28
C ARG A 50 10.05 6.15 -4.62
N GLU A 51 10.49 4.90 -4.66
CA GLU A 51 10.50 4.02 -5.82
C GLU A 51 9.07 3.77 -6.33
N TYR A 52 8.13 3.49 -5.42
CA TYR A 52 6.73 3.33 -5.80
C TYR A 52 6.12 4.63 -6.30
N MET A 53 6.39 5.77 -5.67
CA MET A 53 5.92 7.08 -6.16
C MET A 53 6.47 7.40 -7.55
N GLU A 54 7.76 7.18 -7.79
CA GLU A 54 8.36 7.36 -9.12
C GLU A 54 7.71 6.44 -10.17
N LEU A 55 7.40 5.19 -9.81
CA LEU A 55 6.71 4.24 -10.67
C LEU A 55 5.28 4.66 -11.03
N ILE A 56 4.48 5.10 -10.06
CA ILE A 56 3.06 5.41 -10.29
C ILE A 56 2.80 6.83 -10.78
N PHE A 57 3.75 7.75 -10.59
CA PHE A 57 3.56 9.17 -10.91
C PHE A 57 3.11 9.45 -12.35
N PRO A 58 3.63 8.79 -13.39
CA PRO A 58 3.13 8.98 -14.75
C PRO A 58 1.62 8.69 -14.89
N LYS A 59 1.12 7.68 -14.18
CA LYS A 59 -0.32 7.35 -14.14
C LYS A 59 -1.11 8.41 -13.38
N LEU A 60 -0.62 8.85 -12.22
CA LEU A 60 -1.26 9.91 -11.44
C LEU A 60 -1.37 11.21 -12.24
N ARG A 61 -0.28 11.63 -12.89
CA ARG A 61 -0.25 12.82 -13.75
C ARG A 61 -1.20 12.69 -14.93
N GLY A 62 -1.28 11.52 -15.56
CA GLY A 62 -2.20 11.27 -16.67
C GLY A 62 -3.69 11.34 -16.26
N LEU A 63 -4.02 10.99 -15.02
CA LEU A 63 -5.39 11.07 -14.49
C LEU A 63 -5.76 12.47 -13.98
N PHE A 64 -4.79 13.24 -13.51
CA PHE A 64 -5.00 14.54 -12.85
C PHE A 64 -4.02 15.59 -13.42
N LEU A 65 -4.18 15.90 -14.71
CA LEU A 65 -3.22 16.72 -15.47
C LEU A 65 -3.01 18.12 -14.87
N GLU A 66 -4.09 18.80 -14.48
CA GLU A 66 -4.02 20.16 -13.93
C GLU A 66 -3.38 20.18 -12.54
N GLN A 67 -3.73 19.22 -11.69
CA GLN A 67 -3.29 19.12 -10.30
C GLN A 67 -1.81 18.74 -10.17
N PHE A 68 -1.25 18.06 -11.18
CA PHE A 68 0.18 17.69 -11.24
C PHE A 68 0.93 18.42 -12.36
N ALA A 69 0.45 19.58 -12.83
CA ALA A 69 1.06 20.31 -13.93
C ALA A 69 2.50 20.76 -13.60
N ASP A 70 2.72 21.21 -12.35
CA ASP A 70 3.96 21.78 -11.82
C ASP A 70 4.60 20.94 -10.70
N VAL A 71 4.07 19.74 -10.46
CA VAL A 71 4.55 18.82 -9.41
C VAL A 71 5.36 17.69 -10.03
N GLY A 72 6.50 17.34 -9.44
CA GLY A 72 7.29 16.16 -9.79
C GLY A 72 7.07 14.98 -8.83
N PRO A 73 7.50 13.75 -9.18
CA PRO A 73 7.31 12.56 -8.34
C PRO A 73 7.94 12.70 -6.95
N HIS A 74 9.09 13.39 -6.85
CA HIS A 74 9.75 13.66 -5.57
C HIS A 74 8.90 14.54 -4.65
N GLY A 75 8.21 15.55 -5.20
CA GLY A 75 7.30 16.41 -4.44
C GLY A 75 6.10 15.64 -3.89
N VAL A 76 5.55 14.72 -4.69
CA VAL A 76 4.48 13.81 -4.24
C VAL A 76 4.97 12.92 -3.12
N TRP A 77 6.16 12.31 -3.27
CA TRP A 77 6.75 11.47 -2.23
C TRP A 77 6.93 12.21 -0.88
N LEU A 78 7.39 13.47 -0.91
CA LEU A 78 7.45 14.30 0.29
C LEU A 78 6.07 14.55 0.89
N ALA A 79 5.08 14.89 0.05
CA ALA A 79 3.72 15.20 0.50
C ALA A 79 3.03 14.00 1.19
N VAL A 80 3.19 12.78 0.67
CA VAL A 80 2.57 11.58 1.23
C VAL A 80 3.29 11.04 2.48
N ASN A 81 4.47 11.58 2.79
CA ASN A 81 5.26 11.24 4.00
C ASN A 81 5.32 12.40 5.01
N LYS A 82 4.48 13.43 4.85
CA LYS A 82 4.41 14.54 5.81
C LYS A 82 4.06 14.01 7.21
N SER A 83 4.82 14.44 8.21
CA SER A 83 4.56 14.20 9.63
C SER A 83 4.26 15.52 10.34
N GLN A 84 3.25 15.52 11.20
CA GLN A 84 2.88 16.65 12.05
C GLN A 84 2.27 16.11 13.36
N PRO A 85 2.56 16.73 14.52
CA PRO A 85 1.91 16.38 15.80
C PRO A 85 0.40 16.56 15.77
#